data_AF-A0A975WRL0-F1
#
_entry.id   AF-A0A975WRL0-F1
#
_cell.length_a   1.000
_cell.length_b   1.000
_cell.length_c   1.000
_cell.angle_alpha   90.00
_cell.angle_beta   90.00
_cell.angle_gamma   90.00
#
_symmetry.space_group_name_H-M   'P 1'
#
loop_
_entity.id
_entity.type
_entity.pdbx_description
1 polymer ?
#
loop_
_entity_poly.entity_id
_entity_poly.type
_entity_poly.pdbx_seq_one_letter_code
_entity_poly.pdbx_strand_id
1 'polypeptide(L)'
;MQHLAPTDAYDLLAQSPETLFIDCRSEMEYLFVGHPKGAHNVPWNDGPDWEVNPHFVQMVKKLAGQASARPVLLICRSGNRSSAAARALEGAGFSNVQYVLHGFEGDLDAQRHRNTLNGWRHDGLPWEQY
;
A
#
# COMPACT_ATOMS: atom_id res chain seq x y z
N MET A 1 14.59 3.57 -3.55
CA MET A 1 13.15 3.50 -3.26
C MET A 1 12.45 4.81 -3.58
N GLN A 2 11.55 4.76 -4.54
CA GLN A 2 10.71 5.89 -4.93
C GLN A 2 9.41 5.90 -4.10
N HIS A 3 8.87 7.08 -3.84
CA HIS A 3 7.59 7.27 -3.19
C HIS A 3 6.80 8.35 -3.91
N LEU A 4 5.49 8.27 -3.81
CA LEU A 4 4.55 9.16 -4.51
C LEU A 4 3.56 9.74 -3.51
N ALA A 5 3.16 11.01 -3.71
CA ALA A 5 1.98 11.51 -3.03
C ALA A 5 0.73 10.70 -3.46
N PRO A 6 -0.36 10.67 -2.68
CA PRO A 6 -1.54 9.89 -3.05
C PRO A 6 -2.11 10.24 -4.43
N THR A 7 -2.14 11.52 -4.81
CA THR A 7 -2.61 11.96 -6.13
C THR A 7 -1.71 11.46 -7.26
N ASP A 8 -0.39 11.55 -7.10
CA ASP A 8 0.56 11.06 -8.11
C ASP A 8 0.48 9.53 -8.24
N ALA A 9 0.26 8.83 -7.13
CA ALA A 9 0.04 7.39 -7.11
C ALA A 9 -1.24 6.99 -7.86
N TYR A 10 -2.32 7.76 -7.70
CA TYR A 10 -3.56 7.57 -8.45
C TYR A 10 -3.35 7.81 -9.95
N ASP A 11 -2.65 8.89 -10.32
CA ASP A 11 -2.33 9.21 -11.71
C ASP A 11 -1.46 8.12 -12.36
N LEU A 12 -0.50 7.57 -11.62
CA LEU A 12 0.31 6.44 -12.07
C LEU A 12 -0.55 5.19 -12.33
N LEU A 13 -1.48 4.86 -11.42
CA LEU A 13 -2.37 3.71 -11.60
C LEU A 13 -3.29 3.87 -12.83
N ALA A 14 -3.68 5.11 -13.16
CA ALA A 14 -4.44 5.40 -14.37
C ALA A 14 -3.60 5.28 -15.65
N GLN A 15 -2.34 5.71 -15.61
CA GLN A 15 -1.41 5.70 -16.76
C GLN A 15 -0.77 4.33 -17.01
N SER A 16 -0.61 3.53 -15.97
CA SER A 16 -0.01 2.19 -15.99
C SER A 16 -0.94 1.17 -15.35
N PRO A 17 -2.02 0.74 -16.05
CA PRO A 17 -3.01 -0.21 -15.52
C PRO A 17 -2.43 -1.59 -15.16
N GLU A 18 -1.25 -1.93 -15.68
CA GLU A 18 -0.51 -3.12 -15.31
C GLU A 18 0.12 -3.02 -13.92
N THR A 19 0.21 -1.84 -13.30
CA THR A 19 0.78 -1.68 -11.96
C THR A 19 0.02 -2.54 -10.94
N LEU A 20 0.75 -3.36 -10.20
CA LEU A 20 0.19 -4.14 -9.10
C LEU A 20 0.06 -3.24 -7.86
N PHE A 21 -1.17 -2.88 -7.52
CA PHE A 21 -1.46 -2.08 -6.34
C PHE A 21 -1.74 -2.98 -5.13
N ILE A 22 -0.88 -2.91 -4.11
CA ILE A 22 -0.96 -3.73 -2.90
C ILE A 22 -1.25 -2.86 -1.69
N ASP A 23 -2.35 -3.14 -1.00
CA ASP A 23 -2.59 -2.65 0.35
C ASP A 23 -1.96 -3.62 1.36
N CYS A 24 -0.88 -3.17 2.01
CA CYS A 24 -0.12 -3.97 2.95
C CYS A 24 -0.53 -3.78 4.41
N ARG A 25 -1.70 -3.20 4.67
CA ARG A 25 -2.34 -3.19 5.99
C ARG A 25 -2.85 -4.58 6.36
N SER A 26 -3.23 -4.74 7.64
CA SER A 26 -3.87 -5.98 8.08
C SER A 26 -5.18 -6.22 7.34
N GLU A 27 -5.63 -7.47 7.30
CA GLU A 27 -6.94 -7.81 6.72
C GLU A 27 -8.06 -7.04 7.43
N MET A 28 -7.98 -6.89 8.76
CA MET A 28 -8.94 -6.13 9.54
C MET A 28 -9.00 -4.64 9.15
N GLU A 29 -7.84 -4.00 8.93
CA GLU A 29 -7.80 -2.61 8.46
C GLU A 29 -8.39 -2.51 7.04
N TYR A 30 -8.08 -3.45 6.16
CA TYR A 30 -8.55 -3.47 4.78
C TYR A 30 -10.08 -3.60 4.67
N LEU A 31 -10.66 -4.50 5.47
CA LEU A 31 -12.10 -4.78 5.48
C LEU A 31 -12.88 -3.70 6.23
N PHE A 32 -12.52 -3.40 7.49
CA PHE A 32 -13.36 -2.60 8.36
C PHE A 32 -13.13 -1.08 8.28
N VAL A 33 -12.00 -0.63 7.73
CA VAL A 33 -11.72 0.80 7.50
C VAL A 33 -11.99 1.20 6.04
N GLY A 34 -12.09 0.22 5.14
CA GLY A 34 -12.08 0.40 3.69
C GLY A 34 -10.66 0.49 3.12
N HIS A 35 -10.54 0.52 1.80
CA HIS A 35 -9.28 0.46 1.06
C HIS A 35 -9.39 1.16 -0.31
N PRO A 36 -8.26 1.56 -0.93
CA PRO A 36 -8.28 2.10 -2.29
C PRO A 36 -8.89 1.13 -3.29
N LYS A 37 -9.71 1.67 -4.20
CA LYS A 37 -10.38 0.84 -5.21
C LYS A 37 -9.36 0.10 -6.08
N GLY A 38 -9.53 -1.21 -6.23
CA GLY A 38 -8.66 -2.06 -7.05
C GLY A 38 -7.33 -2.47 -6.39
N ALA A 39 -7.08 -2.08 -5.14
CA ALA A 39 -5.93 -2.61 -4.40
C ALA A 39 -6.15 -4.08 -4.01
N HIS A 40 -5.08 -4.88 -3.99
CA HIS A 40 -5.10 -6.23 -3.41
C HIS A 40 -4.55 -6.20 -1.99
N ASN A 41 -5.22 -6.85 -1.04
CA ASN A 41 -4.68 -6.99 0.30
C ASN A 41 -3.59 -8.06 0.37
N VAL A 42 -2.39 -7.66 0.80
CA VAL A 42 -1.31 -8.58 1.20
C VAL A 42 -0.67 -8.02 2.46
N PRO A 43 -1.10 -8.45 3.66
CA PRO A 43 -0.63 -7.87 4.90
C PRO A 43 0.89 -7.96 5.10
N TRP A 44 1.52 -6.82 5.39
CA TRP A 44 2.93 -6.77 5.82
C TRP A 44 3.06 -7.19 7.29
N ASN A 45 2.15 -6.72 8.14
CA ASN A 45 1.94 -7.18 9.50
C ASN A 45 0.46 -7.53 9.66
N ASP A 46 0.17 -8.60 10.38
CA ASP A 46 -1.21 -8.96 10.72
C ASP A 46 -1.35 -9.51 12.14
N GLY A 47 -2.57 -9.50 12.66
CA GLY A 47 -2.87 -9.97 14.01
C GLY A 47 -2.79 -11.50 14.16
N PRO A 48 -2.82 -12.02 15.40
CA PRO A 48 -2.94 -11.28 16.67
C PRO A 48 -1.62 -10.67 17.17
N ASP A 49 -0.47 -11.22 16.78
CA ASP A 49 0.84 -10.86 17.34
C ASP A 49 1.52 -9.68 16.64
N TRP A 50 0.95 -9.21 15.52
CA TRP A 50 1.44 -8.07 14.74
C TRP A 50 2.87 -8.26 14.18
N GLU A 51 3.27 -9.51 13.99
CA GLU A 51 4.56 -9.86 13.41
C GLU A 51 4.61 -9.58 11.91
N VAL A 52 5.83 -9.46 11.38
CA VAL A 52 6.01 -9.32 9.92
C VAL A 52 5.66 -10.65 9.27
N ASN A 53 4.78 -10.61 8.26
CA ASN A 53 4.39 -11.79 7.50
C ASN A 53 5.61 -12.36 6.73
N PRO A 54 6.13 -13.54 7.11
CA PRO A 54 7.31 -14.12 6.46
C PRO A 54 7.05 -14.53 5.01
N HIS A 55 5.78 -14.66 4.62
CA HIS A 55 5.35 -15.02 3.27
C HIS A 55 5.02 -13.82 2.39
N PHE A 56 5.12 -12.58 2.90
CA PHE A 56 4.75 -11.37 2.18
C PHE A 56 5.35 -11.31 0.76
N VAL A 57 6.67 -11.45 0.65
CA VAL A 57 7.37 -11.42 -0.64
C VAL A 57 6.86 -12.50 -1.59
N GLN A 58 6.62 -13.71 -1.10
CA GLN A 58 6.14 -14.83 -1.90
C GLN A 58 4.72 -14.58 -2.43
N MET A 59 3.84 -14.01 -1.58
CA MET A 59 2.48 -13.64 -1.95
C MET A 59 2.47 -12.54 -3.03
N VAL A 60 3.29 -11.50 -2.88
CA VAL A 60 3.42 -10.45 -3.90
C VAL A 60 3.99 -11.02 -5.20
N LYS A 61 5.00 -11.90 -5.15
CA LYS A 61 5.52 -12.58 -6.37
C LYS A 61 4.44 -13.37 -7.10
N LYS A 62 3.57 -14.07 -6.36
CA LYS A 62 2.45 -14.82 -6.95
C LYS A 62 1.47 -13.89 -7.68
N LEU A 63 1.16 -12.72 -7.12
CA LEU A 63 0.29 -11.72 -7.75
C LEU A 63 0.96 -11.00 -8.93
N ALA A 64 2.27 -10.74 -8.82
CA ALA A 64 3.04 -10.10 -9.89
C ALA A 64 3.20 -11.02 -11.13
N GLY A 65 3.13 -12.35 -10.92
CA GLY A 65 3.32 -13.35 -11.97
C GLY A 65 4.79 -13.47 -12.39
N GLN A 66 5.03 -14.06 -13.56
CA GLN A 66 6.39 -14.27 -14.10
C GLN A 66 7.09 -12.96 -14.52
N ALA A 67 6.37 -11.83 -14.52
CA ALA A 67 6.90 -10.52 -14.87
C ALA A 67 7.56 -9.86 -13.65
N SER A 68 8.81 -10.21 -13.36
CA SER A 68 9.60 -9.55 -12.29
C SER A 68 9.80 -8.04 -12.50
N ALA A 69 9.51 -7.54 -13.72
CA ALA A 69 9.54 -6.13 -14.08
C ALA A 69 8.19 -5.40 -13.90
N ARG A 70 7.11 -6.09 -13.51
CA ARG A 70 5.80 -5.48 -13.28
C ARG A 70 5.93 -4.43 -12.18
N PRO A 71 5.51 -3.16 -12.40
CA PRO A 71 5.52 -2.14 -11.35
C PRO A 71 4.68 -2.57 -10.16
N VAL A 72 5.19 -2.37 -8.95
CA VAL A 72 4.47 -2.61 -7.70
C VAL A 72 4.34 -1.30 -6.94
N LEU A 73 3.11 -0.92 -6.62
CA LEU A 73 2.79 0.20 -5.76
C LEU A 73 2.24 -0.33 -4.43
N LEU A 74 2.81 0.13 -3.32
CA LEU A 74 2.40 -0.26 -1.97
C LEU A 74 1.71 0.88 -1.25
N ILE A 75 0.63 0.58 -0.54
CA ILE A 75 -0.01 1.50 0.40
C ILE A 75 -0.18 0.84 1.76
N CYS A 76 0.00 1.63 2.82
CA CYS A 76 -0.38 1.22 4.17
C CYS A 76 -1.24 2.31 4.81
N ARG A 77 -1.40 2.31 6.14
CA ARG A 77 -2.18 3.35 6.83
C ARG A 77 -1.60 4.76 6.67
N SER A 78 -0.29 4.92 6.84
CA SER A 78 0.39 6.23 6.95
C SER A 78 1.79 6.28 6.31
N GLY A 79 2.08 5.42 5.35
CA GLY A 79 3.39 5.34 4.67
C GLY A 79 4.50 4.54 5.36
N ASN A 80 4.43 4.31 6.68
CA ASN A 80 5.53 3.67 7.43
C ASN A 80 5.75 2.19 7.07
N ARG A 81 4.69 1.36 7.15
CA ARG A 81 4.77 -0.08 6.82
C ARG A 81 5.08 -0.34 5.35
N SER A 82 4.52 0.47 4.45
CA SER A 82 4.73 0.31 3.01
C SER A 82 6.18 0.58 2.60
N SER A 83 6.89 1.48 3.28
CA SER A 83 8.34 1.65 3.08
C SER A 83 9.13 0.39 3.47
N ALA A 84 8.82 -0.25 4.61
CA ALA A 84 9.48 -1.49 5.03
C ALA A 84 9.16 -2.66 4.08
N ALA A 85 7.89 -2.82 3.71
CA ALA A 85 7.43 -3.81 2.74
C ALA A 85 8.12 -3.63 1.38
N ALA A 86 8.26 -2.37 0.92
CA ALA A 86 8.94 -2.05 -0.32
C ALA A 86 10.42 -2.50 -0.29
N ARG A 87 11.10 -2.35 0.86
CA ARG A 87 12.52 -2.72 1.00
C ARG A 87 12.67 -4.24 0.88
N ALA A 88 11.73 -4.98 1.45
CA ALA A 88 11.71 -6.43 1.34
C ALA A 88 11.49 -6.90 -0.11
N LEU A 89 10.65 -6.21 -0.89
CA LEU A 89 10.46 -6.52 -2.31
C LEU A 89 11.70 -6.16 -3.15
N GLU A 90 12.27 -4.97 -2.97
CA GLU A 90 13.51 -4.57 -3.65
C GLU A 90 14.63 -5.59 -3.36
N GLY A 91 14.81 -5.98 -2.08
CA GLY A 91 15.78 -6.99 -1.66
C GLY A 91 15.50 -8.40 -2.22
N ALA A 92 14.27 -8.67 -2.64
CA ALA A 92 13.86 -9.93 -3.25
C ALA A 92 13.90 -9.91 -4.79
N GLY A 93 14.42 -8.84 -5.40
CA GLY A 93 14.66 -8.71 -6.83
C GLY A 93 13.58 -7.99 -7.63
N PHE A 94 12.60 -7.35 -6.97
CA PHE A 94 11.67 -6.46 -7.68
C PHE A 94 12.40 -5.18 -8.07
N SER A 95 12.38 -4.84 -9.36
CA SER A 95 13.14 -3.70 -9.91
C SER A 95 12.35 -2.39 -9.93
N ASN A 96 11.02 -2.44 -9.83
CA ASN A 96 10.16 -1.28 -9.86
C ASN A 96 9.14 -1.33 -8.71
N VAL A 97 9.56 -0.83 -7.54
CA VAL A 97 8.75 -0.78 -6.33
C VAL A 97 8.64 0.65 -5.82
N GLN A 98 7.41 1.09 -5.61
CA GLN A 98 7.07 2.42 -5.11
C GLN A 98 6.09 2.26 -3.95
N TYR A 99 5.98 3.29 -3.11
CA TYR A 99 4.94 3.33 -2.10
C TYR A 99 4.27 4.70 -1.99
N VAL A 100 3.02 4.69 -1.55
CA VAL A 100 2.22 5.89 -1.34
C VAL A 100 2.64 6.55 -0.02
N LEU A 101 3.13 7.78 -0.13
CA LEU A 101 3.41 8.67 1.00
C LEU A 101 2.09 9.02 1.71
N HIS A 102 2.15 9.16 3.04
CA HIS A 102 0.97 9.38 3.91
C HIS A 102 -0.09 8.26 3.90
N GLY A 103 0.03 7.26 3.03
CA GLY A 103 -0.82 6.08 3.05
C GLY A 103 -2.31 6.38 2.85
N PHE A 104 -3.16 5.47 3.34
CA PHE A 104 -4.60 5.52 3.15
C PHE A 104 -5.28 6.57 4.04
N GLU A 105 -4.88 6.65 5.30
CA GLU A 105 -5.55 7.48 6.31
C GLU A 105 -4.77 8.74 6.68
N GLY A 106 -3.53 8.89 6.20
CA GLY A 106 -2.71 10.05 6.52
C GLY A 106 -2.08 10.01 7.90
N ASP A 107 -1.44 11.11 8.26
CA ASP A 107 -0.83 11.38 9.55
C ASP A 107 -1.88 11.74 10.62
N LEU A 108 -1.45 11.80 11.88
CA LEU A 108 -2.28 12.28 12.98
C LEU A 108 -2.22 13.81 13.04
N ASP A 109 -3.36 14.46 13.18
CA ASP A 109 -3.41 15.89 13.53
C ASP A 109 -3.09 16.14 15.02
N ALA A 110 -3.13 17.41 15.41
CA ALA A 110 -2.89 17.86 16.78
C ALA A 110 -3.88 17.26 17.81
N GLN A 111 -5.05 16.80 17.36
CA GLN A 111 -6.07 16.14 18.17
C GLN A 111 -5.99 14.61 18.10
N ARG A 112 -5.00 14.07 17.38
CA ARG A 112 -4.79 12.64 17.14
C ARG A 112 -5.89 11.99 16.30
N HIS A 113 -6.47 12.74 15.36
CA HIS A 113 -7.35 12.18 14.32
C HIS A 113 -6.59 12.00 13.00
N ARG A 114 -7.04 11.02 12.21
CA ARG A 114 -6.57 10.75 10.85
C ARG A 114 -7.59 11.24 9.83
N ASN A 115 -7.19 11.27 8.56
CA ASN A 115 -7.95 11.76 7.40
C ASN A 115 -8.21 13.28 7.42
N THR A 116 -7.47 14.03 8.23
CA THR A 116 -7.66 15.48 8.42
C THR A 116 -6.55 16.31 7.78
N LEU A 117 -5.35 15.76 7.57
CA LEU A 117 -4.19 16.49 7.05
C LEU A 117 -3.75 16.08 5.64
N ASN A 118 -3.77 14.78 5.35
CA ASN A 118 -3.23 14.18 4.12
C ASN A 118 -3.69 12.72 3.99
N GLY A 119 -3.27 12.05 2.91
CA GLY A 119 -3.52 10.63 2.67
C GLY A 119 -4.65 10.39 1.68
N TRP A 120 -4.72 9.16 1.16
CA TRP A 120 -5.62 8.78 0.07
C TRP A 120 -7.07 9.21 0.28
N ARG A 121 -7.63 8.97 1.47
CA ARG A 121 -9.01 9.36 1.79
C ARG A 121 -9.19 10.87 1.94
N HIS A 122 -8.20 11.55 2.53
CA HIS A 122 -8.25 13.00 2.68
C HIS A 122 -8.25 13.71 1.32
N ASP A 123 -7.42 13.22 0.39
CA ASP A 123 -7.28 13.76 -0.96
C ASP A 123 -8.49 13.42 -1.87
N GLY A 124 -9.53 12.77 -1.33
CA GLY A 124 -10.77 12.47 -2.05
C GLY A 124 -10.65 11.37 -3.12
N LEU A 125 -9.59 10.56 -3.07
CA LEU A 125 -9.33 9.54 -4.08
C LEU A 125 -10.25 8.33 -3.92
N PRO A 126 -10.56 7.59 -5.01
CA PRO A 126 -11.52 6.48 -4.97
C PRO A 126 -11.13 5.37 -3.97
N TRP A 127 -12.08 4.99 -3.12
CA TRP A 127 -11.94 3.91 -2.14
C TRP A 127 -13.28 3.21 -1.93
N GLU A 128 -13.25 2.00 -1.37
CA GLU A 128 -14.43 1.18 -1.11
C GLU A 128 -14.34 0.45 0.23
N GLN A 129 -15.51 0.05 0.75
CA GLN A 129 -15.70 -0.64 2.01
C GLN A 129 -16.94 -1.54 1.87
N TYR A 130 -16.85 -2.78 2.37
CA TYR A 130 -17.91 -3.78 2.27
C TYR A 130 -18.27 -4.32 3.65
#